data_AF-A0A523XAG2-F1
#
_entry.id   AF-A0A523XAG2-F1
#
_cell.length_a   1.000
_cell.length_b   1.000
_cell.length_c   1.000
_cell.angle_alpha   90.00
_cell.angle_beta   90.00
_cell.angle_gamma   90.00
#
_symmetry.space_group_name_H-M   'P 1'
#
loop_
_entity.id
_entity.type
_entity.pdbx_description
1 polymer ?
#
loop_
_entity_poly.entity_id
_entity_poly.type
_entity_poly.pdbx_seq_one_letter_code
_entity_poly.pdbx_strand_id
1 'polypeptide(L)'
;MYVCGVTPYAPCHLGHAMSYIVFDTIRRYLEFRGYKVKYVQNFTDIDDKIITRANELGIPPQELAEGFITQYFTDMDALNVKRADVYPRATEEIPKIIEIVEGLIQKGHAYQAGSDVYFRVTS
;
A
#
# COMPACT_ATOMS: atom_id res chain seq x y z
N MET A 1 5.23 6.49 -11.51
CA MET A 1 4.58 5.16 -11.57
C MET A 1 4.17 4.79 -10.16
N TYR A 2 2.88 4.51 -9.94
CA TYR A 2 2.37 4.00 -8.68
C TYR A 2 1.95 2.54 -8.86
N VAL A 3 2.33 1.67 -7.94
CA VAL A 3 1.92 0.26 -7.91
C VAL A 3 1.44 -0.05 -6.51
N CYS A 4 0.26 -0.66 -6.39
CA CYS A 4 -0.27 -1.07 -5.09
C CYS A 4 0.70 -2.06 -4.42
N GLY A 5 1.10 -1.78 -3.19
CA GLY A 5 1.91 -2.70 -2.39
C GLY A 5 1.06 -3.70 -1.62
N VAL A 6 1.67 -4.29 -0.59
CA VAL A 6 1.05 -5.35 0.21
C VAL A 6 0.27 -4.80 1.41
N THR A 7 -0.67 -5.61 1.90
CA THR A 7 -1.14 -5.55 3.28
C THR A 7 -0.22 -6.46 4.12
N PRO A 8 0.66 -5.92 4.99
CA PRO A 8 1.70 -6.70 5.69
C PRO A 8 1.13 -7.46 6.91
N TYR A 9 0.24 -8.44 6.67
CA TYR A 9 -0.30 -9.31 7.72
C TYR A 9 0.26 -10.75 7.68
N ALA A 10 1.00 -11.09 6.60
CA ALA A 10 1.55 -12.41 6.33
C ALA A 10 2.77 -12.30 5.38
N PRO A 11 3.59 -13.37 5.24
CA PRO A 11 4.70 -13.40 4.29
C PRO A 11 4.25 -13.20 2.84
N CYS A 12 5.15 -12.67 2.00
CA CYS A 12 4.87 -12.54 0.58
C CYS A 12 4.80 -13.89 -0.12
N HIS A 13 3.75 -14.13 -0.89
CA HIS A 13 3.62 -15.31 -1.74
C HIS A 13 4.06 -15.04 -3.19
N LEU A 14 4.16 -16.08 -4.02
CA LEU A 14 4.63 -15.99 -5.40
C LEU A 14 3.85 -14.98 -6.26
N GLY A 15 2.54 -14.82 -6.03
CA GLY A 15 1.74 -13.79 -6.71
C GLY A 15 2.25 -12.35 -6.48
N HIS A 16 2.72 -12.02 -5.26
CA HIS A 16 3.32 -10.72 -4.96
C HIS A 16 4.65 -10.57 -5.71
N ALA A 17 5.51 -11.58 -5.62
CA ALA A 17 6.80 -11.61 -6.32
C ALA A 17 6.62 -11.39 -7.83
N MET A 18 5.69 -12.11 -8.46
CA MET A 18 5.39 -11.96 -9.89
C MET A 18 4.99 -10.52 -10.23
N SER A 19 4.06 -9.93 -9.47
CA SER A 19 3.62 -8.55 -9.68
C SER A 19 4.80 -7.58 -9.62
N TYR A 20 5.61 -7.65 -8.56
CA TYR A 20 6.70 -6.70 -8.35
C TYR A 20 7.86 -6.89 -9.34
N ILE A 21 8.13 -8.12 -9.80
CA ILE A 21 9.09 -8.38 -10.88
C ILE A 21 8.59 -7.79 -12.21
N VAL A 22 7.30 -7.92 -12.52
CA VAL A 22 6.73 -7.33 -13.75
C VAL A 22 6.86 -5.81 -13.74
N PHE A 23 6.50 -5.15 -12.63
CA PHE A 23 6.63 -3.69 -12.54
C PHE A 23 8.07 -3.21 -12.45
N ASP A 24 8.97 -3.97 -11.83
CA ASP A 24 10.41 -3.70 -11.86
C ASP A 24 10.96 -3.80 -13.29
N THR A 25 10.52 -4.79 -14.07
CA THR A 25 10.89 -4.94 -15.48
C THR A 25 10.42 -3.72 -16.30
N ILE A 26 9.17 -3.27 -16.10
CA ILE A 26 8.65 -2.06 -16.74
C ILE A 26 9.47 -0.84 -16.34
N ARG A 27 9.77 -0.66 -15.04
CA ARG A 27 10.61 0.44 -14.54
C ARG A 27 11.97 0.45 -15.21
N ARG A 28 12.68 -0.69 -15.20
CA ARG A 28 14.02 -0.84 -15.79
C ARG A 28 14.01 -0.54 -17.28
N TYR A 29 12.97 -0.99 -18.00
CA TYR A 29 12.84 -0.69 -19.42
C TYR A 29 12.65 0.81 -19.67
N LEU A 30 11.80 1.49 -18.89
CA LEU A 30 11.61 2.93 -19.00
C LEU A 30 12.91 3.70 -18.68
N GLU A 31 13.63 3.31 -17.64
CA GLU A 31 14.94 3.87 -17.29
C GLU A 31 15.97 3.65 -18.41
N PHE A 32 16.02 2.44 -19.00
CA PHE A 32 16.86 2.12 -20.16
C PHE A 32 16.53 3.01 -21.38
N ARG A 33 15.26 3.33 -21.60
CA ARG A 33 14.80 4.23 -22.67
C ARG A 33 15.09 5.71 -22.40
N GLY A 34 15.70 6.05 -21.26
CA GLY A 34 16.09 7.41 -20.89
C GLY A 34 15.06 8.18 -20.07
N TYR A 35 13.96 7.55 -19.65
CA TYR A 35 12.98 8.20 -18.78
C TYR A 35 13.48 8.27 -17.33
N LYS A 36 13.20 9.38 -16.66
CA LYS A 36 13.31 9.49 -15.19
C LYS A 36 12.04 8.96 -14.55
N VAL A 37 12.09 7.78 -13.97
CA VAL A 37 10.93 7.15 -13.34
C VAL A 37 10.95 7.42 -11.84
N LYS A 38 9.93 8.14 -11.34
CA LYS A 38 9.59 8.14 -9.90
C LYS A 38 8.65 6.98 -9.62
N TYR A 39 9.13 5.97 -8.90
CA TYR A 39 8.39 4.77 -8.52
C TYR A 39 7.92 4.87 -7.07
N VAL A 40 6.61 4.70 -6.86
CA VAL A 40 5.96 4.78 -5.55
C VAL A 40 5.16 3.51 -5.31
N GLN A 41 5.29 2.95 -4.11
CA GLN A 41 4.59 1.72 -3.72
C GLN A 41 4.19 1.79 -2.25
N ASN A 42 2.90 1.72 -1.95
CA ASN A 42 2.42 1.90 -0.58
C ASN A 42 2.59 0.64 0.28
N PHE A 43 2.50 0.80 1.60
CA PHE A 43 2.13 -0.30 2.50
C PHE A 43 0.74 -0.01 3.09
N THR A 44 -0.16 -0.97 2.99
CA THR A 44 -1.49 -0.89 3.63
C THR A 44 -1.37 -1.42 5.05
N ASP A 45 -0.70 -0.66 5.92
CA ASP A 45 -0.32 -1.06 7.28
C ASP A 45 -1.43 -0.83 8.34
N ILE A 46 -2.65 -0.53 7.89
CA ILE A 46 -3.87 -0.56 8.68
C ILE A 46 -4.99 -1.19 7.83
N ASP A 47 -5.49 -2.35 8.26
CA ASP A 47 -6.48 -3.16 7.55
C ASP A 47 -7.09 -4.19 8.53
N ASP A 48 -8.33 -4.62 8.27
CA ASP A 48 -9.02 -5.63 9.09
C ASP A 48 -8.19 -6.92 9.23
N LYS A 49 -7.49 -7.36 8.18
CA LYS A 49 -6.66 -8.57 8.24
C LYS A 49 -5.48 -8.44 9.20
N ILE A 50 -4.89 -7.24 9.30
CA ILE A 50 -3.82 -6.96 10.26
C ILE A 50 -4.40 -6.99 11.67
N ILE A 51 -5.53 -6.33 11.90
CA ILE A 51 -6.20 -6.28 13.21
C ILE A 51 -6.55 -7.70 13.69
N THR A 52 -7.22 -8.49 12.85
CA THR A 52 -7.60 -9.88 13.18
C THR A 52 -6.36 -10.70 13.52
N ARG A 53 -5.33 -10.66 12.67
CA ARG A 53 -4.13 -11.48 12.85
C ARG A 53 -3.31 -11.06 14.08
N ALA A 54 -3.20 -9.76 14.34
CA ALA A 54 -2.50 -9.23 15.49
C ALA A 54 -3.18 -9.66 16.80
N ASN A 55 -4.53 -9.64 16.83
CA ASN A 55 -5.31 -10.13 17.96
C ASN A 55 -5.12 -11.64 18.19
N GLU A 56 -5.09 -12.46 17.13
CA GLU A 56 -4.81 -13.91 17.24
C GLU A 56 -3.43 -14.20 17.85
N LEU A 57 -2.44 -13.35 17.54
CA LEU A 57 -1.07 -13.50 18.01
C LEU A 57 -0.80 -12.80 19.35
N GLY A 58 -1.74 -11.99 19.84
CA GLY A 58 -1.59 -11.23 21.08
C GLY A 58 -0.54 -10.12 21.00
N ILE A 59 -0.28 -9.57 19.81
CA ILE A 59 0.70 -8.49 19.59
C ILE A 59 0.03 -7.23 19.02
N PRO A 60 0.64 -6.04 19.13
CA PRO A 60 0.14 -4.84 18.50
C PRO A 60 0.07 -4.95 16.96
N PRO A 61 -0.99 -4.43 16.30
CA PRO A 61 -1.09 -4.42 14.83
C PRO A 61 0.10 -3.81 14.11
N GLN A 62 0.67 -2.75 14.69
CA GLN A 62 1.83 -2.06 14.13
C GLN A 62 3.11 -2.92 14.21
N GLU A 63 3.26 -3.73 15.27
CA GLU A 63 4.38 -4.66 15.40
C GLU A 63 4.28 -5.77 14.34
N LEU A 64 3.08 -6.31 14.11
CA LEU A 64 2.82 -7.28 13.04
C LEU A 64 3.19 -6.71 11.67
N ALA A 65 2.70 -5.50 11.37
CA ALA A 65 2.95 -4.83 10.09
C ALA A 65 4.44 -4.58 9.87
N GLU A 66 5.16 -4.07 10.88
CA GLU A 66 6.59 -3.78 10.76
C GLU A 66 7.42 -5.05 10.50
N GLY A 67 7.07 -6.16 11.17
CA GLY A 67 7.71 -7.45 10.95
C GLY A 67 7.58 -7.92 9.50
N PHE A 68 6.38 -7.85 8.92
CA PHE A 68 6.16 -8.25 7.53
C PHE A 68 6.65 -7.23 6.49
N ILE A 69 6.74 -5.94 6.83
CA ILE A 69 7.42 -4.94 5.99
C ILE A 69 8.93 -5.26 5.93
N THR A 70 9.54 -5.63 7.06
CA THR A 70 10.95 -6.05 7.09
C THR A 70 11.18 -7.31 6.26
N GLN A 71 10.28 -8.30 6.37
CA GLN A 71 10.33 -9.51 5.56
C GLN A 71 10.13 -9.20 4.06
N TYR A 72 9.20 -8.29 3.73
CA TYR A 72 8.96 -7.84 2.36
C TYR A 72 10.24 -7.33 1.70
N PHE A 73 11.00 -6.46 2.39
CA PHE A 73 12.27 -5.96 1.84
C PHE A 73 13.29 -7.08 1.66
N THR A 74 13.39 -8.00 2.61
CA THR A 74 14.28 -9.16 2.52
C THR A 74 13.96 -10.01 1.30
N ASP A 75 12.69 -10.32 1.08
CA ASP A 75 12.23 -11.15 -0.05
C ASP A 75 12.45 -10.45 -1.39
N MET A 76 12.11 -9.15 -1.49
CA MET A 76 12.22 -8.40 -2.74
C MET A 76 13.67 -8.12 -3.13
N ASP A 77 14.53 -7.82 -2.14
CA ASP A 77 15.96 -7.65 -2.37
C ASP A 77 16.59 -8.97 -2.85
N ALA A 78 16.20 -10.11 -2.27
CA ALA A 78 16.66 -11.43 -2.70
C ALA A 78 16.25 -11.78 -4.14
N LEU A 79 15.12 -11.23 -4.61
CA LEU A 79 14.63 -11.35 -5.98
C LEU A 79 15.22 -10.29 -6.93
N ASN A 80 16.15 -9.43 -6.46
CA ASN A 80 16.73 -8.32 -7.22
C ASN A 80 15.69 -7.32 -7.75
N VAL A 81 14.55 -7.19 -7.06
CA VAL A 81 13.55 -6.16 -7.32
C VAL A 81 14.11 -4.83 -6.82
N LYS A 82 14.16 -3.81 -7.67
CA LYS A 82 14.69 -2.51 -7.28
C LYS A 82 13.70 -1.81 -6.35
N ARG A 83 14.15 -1.42 -5.15
CA ARG A 83 13.32 -0.69 -4.18
C ARG A 83 12.68 0.55 -4.80
N ALA A 84 11.43 0.83 -4.43
CA ALA A 84 10.72 2.04 -4.82
C ALA A 84 11.38 3.29 -4.24
N ASP A 85 11.15 4.44 -4.88
CA ASP A 85 11.72 5.70 -4.43
C ASP A 85 10.99 6.24 -3.19
N VAL A 86 9.72 5.88 -3.02
CA VAL A 86 8.89 6.25 -1.87
C VAL A 86 7.96 5.09 -1.50
N TYR A 87 7.87 4.83 -0.19
CA TYR A 87 6.98 3.83 0.40
C TYR A 87 5.99 4.46 1.39
N PRO A 88 4.91 5.12 0.91
CA PRO A 88 3.94 5.73 1.82
C PRO A 88 3.20 4.66 2.64
N ARG A 89 3.03 4.91 3.93
CA ARG A 89 2.26 4.06 4.83
C ARG A 89 0.86 4.62 4.99
N ALA A 90 -0.16 3.76 4.99
CA ALA A 90 -1.54 4.20 5.16
C ALA A 90 -1.75 4.90 6.51
N THR A 91 -1.08 4.44 7.57
CA THR A 91 -1.11 5.08 8.90
C THR A 91 -0.54 6.50 8.91
N GLU A 92 0.42 6.81 8.04
CA GLU A 92 1.07 8.13 7.94
C GLU A 92 0.27 9.11 7.06
N GLU A 93 -0.60 8.59 6.20
CA GLU A 93 -1.37 9.37 5.22
C GLU A 93 -2.80 9.69 5.69
N ILE A 94 -3.19 9.33 6.92
CA ILE A 94 -4.53 9.56 7.48
C ILE A 94 -5.00 11.02 7.35
N PRO A 95 -4.18 12.05 7.67
CA PRO A 95 -4.62 13.44 7.50
C PRO A 95 -4.99 13.77 6.05
N LYS A 96 -4.23 13.25 5.07
CA LYS A 96 -4.49 13.48 3.64
C LYS A 96 -5.72 12.71 3.17
N ILE A 97 -5.94 11.50 3.67
CA ILE A 97 -7.15 10.71 3.41
C ILE A 97 -8.39 11.48 3.88
N ILE A 98 -8.37 12.03 5.09
CA ILE A 98 -9.48 12.84 5.63
C ILE A 98 -9.75 14.07 4.75
N GLU A 99 -8.70 14.82 4.38
CA GLU A 99 -8.82 15.98 3.48
C GLU A 99 -9.49 15.63 2.14
N ILE A 100 -9.13 14.50 1.54
CA ILE A 100 -9.74 14.02 0.29
C ILE A 100 -11.22 13.69 0.50
N VAL A 101 -11.54 12.98 1.59
CA VAL A 101 -12.93 12.59 1.91
C VAL A 101 -13.79 13.83 2.14
N GLU A 102 -13.31 14.81 2.90
CA GLU A 102 -14.00 16.09 3.11
C GLU A 102 -14.26 16.82 1.78
N GLY A 103 -13.25 16.87 0.90
CA GLY A 103 -13.39 17.47 -0.43
C GLY A 103 -14.43 16.74 -1.31
N LEU A 104 -14.53 15.41 -1.20
CA LEU A 104 -15.55 14.62 -1.90
C LEU A 104 -16.96 14.89 -1.37
N ILE A 105 -17.11 15.03 -0.05
CA ILE A 105 -18.39 15.41 0.59
C ILE A 105 -18.83 16.79 0.09
N GLN A 106 -17.94 17.78 0.12
CA GLN A 106 -18.23 19.15 -0.31
C GLN A 106 -18.69 19.22 -1.78
N LYS A 107 -18.15 18.35 -2.64
CA LYS A 107 -18.51 18.28 -4.07
C LYS A 107 -19.76 17.42 -4.36
N GLY A 108 -20.36 16.81 -3.35
CA GLY A 108 -21.52 15.91 -3.52
C GLY A 108 -21.18 14.50 -4.04
N HIS A 109 -19.89 14.15 -4.10
CA HIS A 109 -19.40 12.84 -4.55
C HIS A 109 -19.24 11.82 -3.40
N ALA A 110 -19.40 12.25 -2.15
CA ALA A 110 -19.46 11.36 -0.98
C ALA A 110 -20.58 11.80 -0.04
N TYR A 111 -21.03 10.89 0.82
CA TYR A 111 -22.07 11.15 1.81
C TYR A 111 -21.85 10.31 3.08
N GLN A 112 -22.23 10.88 4.22
CA GLN A 112 -22.20 10.16 5.49
C GLN A 112 -23.43 9.23 5.60
N ALA A 113 -23.21 8.02 6.10
CA ALA A 113 -24.27 7.09 6.46
C ALA A 113 -23.92 6.40 7.79
N GLY A 114 -24.59 6.82 8.86
CA GLY A 114 -24.26 6.35 10.21
C GLY A 114 -22.88 6.82 10.67
N SER A 115 -22.04 5.88 11.11
CA SER A 115 -20.64 6.13 11.50
C SER A 115 -19.69 6.27 10.31
N ASP A 116 -20.12 5.88 9.12
CA ASP A 116 -19.23 5.70 7.97
C ASP A 116 -19.46 6.78 6.91
N VAL A 117 -18.47 6.94 6.03
CA VAL A 117 -18.57 7.79 4.84
C VAL A 117 -18.43 6.93 3.59
N TYR A 118 -19.38 7.09 2.66
CA TYR A 118 -19.43 6.34 1.41
C TYR A 118 -19.20 7.25 0.21
N PHE A 119 -18.52 6.71 -0.81
CA PHE A 119 -18.39 7.35 -2.12
C PHE A 119 -19.63 7.08 -2.99
N ARG A 120 -20.13 8.10 -3.69
CA ARG A 120 -21.28 8.02 -4.58
C ARG A 120 -20.83 7.66 -6.00
N VAL A 121 -20.93 6.38 -6.35
CA VAL A 121 -20.46 5.84 -7.64
C VAL A 121 -21.16 6.45 -8.86
N THR A 122 -22.40 6.93 -8.71
CA THR A 122 -23.21 7.47 -9.83
C THR A 122 -23.16 9.01 -9.95
N SER A 123 -22.22 9.67 -9.30
CA SER A 123 -22.08 11.14 -9.32
C SER A 123 -21.13 11.67 -10.37
#